data_AF-A0A0L0SAN1-F1
#
_entry.id   AF-A0A0L0SAN1-F1
#
_cell.length_a   1.000
_cell.length_b   1.000
_cell.length_c   1.000
_cell.angle_alpha   90.00
_cell.angle_beta   90.00
_cell.angle_gamma   90.00
#
_symmetry.space_group_name_H-M   'P 1'
#
loop_
_entity.id
_entity.type
_entity.pdbx_description
1 polymer ?
#
loop_
_entity_poly.entity_id
_entity_poly.type
_entity_poly.pdbx_seq_one_letter_code
_entity_poly.pdbx_strand_id
1 'polypeptide(L)'
;MHAQLRSIAPQPAQRKRWRRLQTKLRLVGPPAMSNDPRRYRQLAWRDSDLIIAPREEWDAVLRECHRSHLPVGEHLSTRQTLLRVRQDFETRRSRCGITPETISTFCHSCRCYRQLVDAVQGRVVSQVAATLLSEGHLVPAAAAGNSAEEERGLLPPPPPRSTGTPSPSGSP
;
A
#
# COMPACT_ATOMS: atom_id res chain seq x y z
N MET A 1 -5.92 -11.29 35.04
CA MET A 1 -6.53 -9.93 35.02
C MET A 1 -7.53 -9.88 33.87
N HIS A 2 -8.83 -10.08 34.16
CA HIS A 2 -9.88 -10.05 33.14
C HIS A 2 -10.33 -8.60 32.91
N ALA A 3 -9.97 -8.02 31.77
CA ALA A 3 -10.46 -6.71 31.36
C ALA A 3 -11.97 -6.81 31.06
N GLN A 4 -12.78 -6.11 31.86
CA GLN A 4 -14.22 -5.95 31.63
C GLN A 4 -14.43 -5.19 30.31
N LEU A 5 -14.86 -5.88 29.26
CA LEU A 5 -15.42 -5.27 28.04
C LEU A 5 -16.76 -4.64 28.40
N ARG A 6 -16.75 -3.43 28.97
CA ARG A 6 -17.97 -2.63 29.13
C ARG A 6 -18.44 -2.23 27.74
N SER A 7 -19.56 -2.80 27.30
CA SER A 7 -20.26 -2.35 26.11
C SER A 7 -20.74 -0.91 26.31
N ILE A 8 -20.01 0.06 25.78
CA ILE A 8 -20.48 1.44 25.72
C ILE A 8 -21.63 1.46 24.73
N ALA A 9 -22.86 1.56 25.22
CA ALA A 9 -24.03 1.68 24.35
C ALA A 9 -23.84 2.91 23.45
N PRO A 10 -23.97 2.78 22.11
CA PRO A 10 -23.70 3.88 21.21
C PRO A 10 -24.64 5.05 21.50
N GLN A 11 -24.07 6.26 21.52
CA GLN A 11 -24.82 7.48 21.77
C GLN A 11 -26.01 7.59 20.78
N PRO A 12 -27.14 8.22 21.16
CA PRO A 12 -28.32 8.34 20.29
C PRO A 12 -28.01 8.86 18.88
N ALA A 13 -27.09 9.82 18.75
CA ALA A 13 -26.63 10.35 17.46
C ALA A 13 -25.92 9.29 16.60
N GLN A 14 -25.08 8.45 17.20
CA GLN A 14 -24.41 7.32 16.53
C GLN A 14 -25.43 6.28 16.06
N ARG A 15 -26.47 6.00 16.86
CA ARG A 15 -27.57 5.09 16.47
C ARG A 15 -28.35 5.62 15.25
N LYS A 16 -28.62 6.92 15.19
CA LYS A 16 -29.30 7.54 14.02
C LYS A 16 -28.42 7.49 12.76
N ARG A 17 -27.12 7.78 12.90
CA ARG A 17 -26.15 7.66 11.80
C ARG A 17 -26.04 6.22 11.31
N TRP A 18 -25.99 5.25 12.22
CA TRP A 18 -25.98 3.83 11.90
C TRP A 18 -27.22 3.40 11.14
N ARG A 19 -28.43 3.78 11.60
CA ARG A 19 -29.68 3.48 10.88
C ARG A 19 -29.67 4.05 9.45
N ARG A 20 -29.19 5.28 9.25
CA ARG A 20 -29.04 5.89 7.92
C ARG A 20 -27.99 5.18 7.04
N LEU A 21 -26.98 4.57 7.65
CA LEU A 21 -25.98 3.79 6.92
C LEU A 21 -26.54 2.44 6.50
N GLN A 22 -27.28 1.76 7.39
CA GLN A 22 -27.93 0.49 7.09
C GLN A 22 -28.87 0.58 5.89
N THR A 23 -29.57 1.70 5.69
CA THR A 23 -30.41 1.88 4.50
C THR A 23 -29.62 1.96 3.20
N LYS A 24 -28.31 2.27 3.24
CA LYS A 24 -27.42 2.34 2.07
C LYS A 24 -26.63 1.07 1.83
N LEU A 25 -26.67 0.12 2.75
CA LEU A 25 -25.97 -1.15 2.65
C LEU A 25 -26.95 -2.27 2.27
N ARG A 26 -26.41 -3.30 1.65
CA ARG A 26 -27.11 -4.57 1.42
C ARG A 26 -26.19 -5.73 1.79
N LEU A 27 -26.81 -6.85 2.09
CA LEU A 27 -26.10 -8.11 2.24
C LEU A 27 -25.96 -8.74 0.86
N VAL A 28 -24.74 -9.12 0.50
CA VAL A 28 -24.42 -9.90 -0.68
C VAL A 28 -24.40 -11.36 -0.27
N GLY A 29 -24.95 -12.22 -1.14
CA GLY A 29 -24.81 -13.65 -1.01
C GLY A 29 -23.33 -14.07 -1.09
N PRO A 30 -22.99 -15.32 -0.74
CA PRO A 30 -21.62 -15.79 -0.87
C PRO A 30 -21.14 -15.61 -2.33
N PRO A 31 -19.90 -15.14 -2.56
CA PRO A 31 -19.35 -15.09 -3.91
C PRO A 31 -19.32 -16.50 -4.50
N ALA A 32 -19.56 -16.62 -5.81
CA ALA A 32 -19.65 -17.90 -6.53
C ALA A 32 -18.38 -18.78 -6.39
N MET A 33 -17.26 -18.21 -5.96
CA MET A 33 -15.99 -18.91 -5.75
C MET A 33 -15.82 -19.52 -4.34
N SER A 34 -16.81 -19.40 -3.44
CA SER A 34 -16.70 -19.94 -2.07
C SER A 34 -17.62 -21.16 -1.86
N ASN A 35 -17.01 -22.33 -1.66
CA ASN A 35 -17.71 -23.56 -1.24
C ASN A 35 -18.06 -23.57 0.27
N ASP A 36 -17.65 -22.56 1.04
CA ASP A 36 -17.94 -22.46 2.47
C ASP A 36 -19.15 -21.54 2.72
N PRO A 37 -20.32 -22.07 3.15
CA PRO A 37 -21.50 -21.28 3.47
C PRO A 37 -21.36 -20.45 4.76
N ARG A 38 -20.30 -20.66 5.56
CA ARG A 38 -20.00 -19.89 6.78
C ARG A 38 -19.12 -18.67 6.53
N ARG A 39 -18.60 -18.48 5.31
CA ARG A 39 -17.72 -17.36 4.90
C ARG A 39 -18.42 -16.00 4.72
N TYR A 40 -19.40 -15.74 5.59
CA TYR A 40 -19.97 -14.43 5.89
C TYR A 40 -21.02 -13.91 4.91
N ARG A 41 -22.11 -13.37 5.46
CA ARG A 41 -22.97 -12.44 4.75
C ARG A 41 -22.15 -11.17 4.54
N GLN A 42 -21.73 -10.93 3.30
CA GLN A 42 -20.84 -9.82 2.99
C GLN A 42 -21.64 -8.54 2.82
N LEU A 43 -21.06 -7.39 3.15
CA LEU A 43 -21.71 -6.10 2.98
C LEU A 43 -21.28 -5.48 1.65
N ALA A 44 -22.23 -4.91 0.92
CA ALA A 44 -21.96 -4.03 -0.20
C ALA A 44 -22.80 -2.76 -0.07
N TRP A 45 -22.39 -1.71 -0.77
CA TRP A 45 -23.26 -0.56 -0.98
C TRP A 45 -24.44 -0.96 -1.88
N ARG A 46 -25.60 -0.33 -1.68
CA ARG A 46 -26.81 -0.66 -2.47
C ARG A 46 -26.66 -0.38 -3.96
N ASP A 47 -25.82 0.59 -4.31
CA ASP A 47 -25.53 1.01 -5.67
C ASP A 47 -24.25 0.34 -6.23
N SER A 48 -23.77 -0.75 -5.60
CA SER A 48 -22.57 -1.45 -6.04
C SER A 48 -22.66 -2.96 -5.78
N ASP A 49 -22.10 -3.76 -6.68
CA ASP A 49 -21.89 -5.21 -6.50
C ASP A 49 -20.59 -5.56 -5.80
N LEU A 50 -19.77 -4.56 -5.47
CA LEU A 50 -18.48 -4.76 -4.84
C LEU A 50 -18.60 -4.97 -3.33
N ILE A 51 -17.88 -5.97 -2.84
CA ILE A 51 -17.85 -6.37 -1.44
C ILE A 51 -16.99 -5.40 -0.63
N ILE A 52 -17.50 -4.99 0.52
CA ILE A 52 -16.74 -4.29 1.57
C ILE A 52 -16.13 -5.35 2.48
N ALA A 53 -14.85 -5.66 2.26
CA ALA A 53 -14.11 -6.60 3.10
C ALA A 53 -13.82 -5.99 4.50
N PRO A 54 -14.07 -6.73 5.60
CA PRO A 54 -13.58 -6.35 6.93
C PRO A 54 -12.08 -6.12 6.92
N ARG A 55 -11.59 -5.14 7.69
CA ARG A 55 -10.18 -4.76 7.67
C ARG A 55 -9.26 -5.90 8.08
N GLU A 56 -9.74 -6.73 9.00
CA GLU A 56 -9.05 -7.90 9.55
C GLU A 56 -8.83 -8.98 8.48
N GLU A 57 -9.62 -8.97 7.41
CA GLU A 57 -9.54 -9.94 6.31
C GLU A 57 -8.73 -9.44 5.10
N TRP A 58 -8.31 -8.16 5.10
CA TRP A 58 -7.61 -7.57 3.96
C TRP A 58 -6.36 -8.36 3.56
N ASP A 59 -5.57 -8.83 4.52
CA ASP A 59 -4.37 -9.63 4.23
C ASP A 59 -4.69 -10.98 3.60
N ALA A 60 -5.84 -11.59 3.93
CA ALA A 60 -6.27 -12.84 3.31
C ALA A 60 -6.72 -12.59 1.86
N VAL A 61 -7.52 -11.54 1.64
CA VAL A 61 -7.96 -11.12 0.30
C VAL A 61 -6.76 -10.79 -0.59
N LEU A 62 -5.81 -9.99 -0.08
CA LEU A 62 -4.62 -9.59 -0.84
C LEU A 62 -3.72 -10.78 -1.15
N ARG A 63 -3.52 -11.72 -0.21
CA ARG A 63 -2.76 -12.95 -0.47
C ARG A 63 -3.40 -13.81 -1.56
N GLU A 64 -4.71 -13.92 -1.56
CA GLU A 64 -5.45 -14.66 -2.58
C GLU A 64 -5.35 -13.96 -3.94
N CYS A 65 -5.68 -12.66 -4.01
CA CYS A 65 -5.65 -11.88 -5.24
C CYS A 65 -4.24 -11.73 -5.83
N HIS A 66 -3.19 -11.66 -5.00
CA HIS A 66 -1.80 -11.58 -5.45
C HIS A 66 -1.22 -12.97 -5.76
N ARG A 67 -1.91 -14.05 -5.36
CA ARG A 67 -1.45 -15.45 -5.42
C ARG A 67 -0.19 -15.71 -4.58
N SER A 68 -0.09 -15.07 -3.42
CA SER A 68 1.07 -15.21 -2.52
C SER A 68 1.27 -16.63 -1.98
N HIS A 69 0.25 -17.48 -2.07
CA HIS A 69 0.31 -18.88 -1.68
C HIS A 69 1.01 -19.77 -2.73
N LEU A 70 1.18 -19.28 -3.96
CA LEU A 70 1.86 -19.98 -5.05
C LEU A 70 3.36 -19.64 -5.07
N PRO A 71 4.17 -20.36 -5.87
CA PRO A 71 5.56 -20.00 -6.13
C PRO A 71 5.69 -18.56 -6.66
N VAL A 72 6.83 -17.92 -6.38
CA VAL A 72 7.06 -16.50 -6.69
C VAL A 72 6.88 -16.16 -8.18
N GLY A 73 7.21 -17.10 -9.08
CA GLY A 73 7.01 -16.91 -10.53
C GLY A 73 5.54 -16.81 -10.96
N GLU A 74 4.60 -17.19 -10.09
CA GLU A 74 3.16 -17.15 -10.34
C GLU A 74 2.46 -15.98 -9.63
N HIS A 75 3.21 -15.18 -8.85
CA HIS A 75 2.68 -14.00 -8.19
C HIS A 75 2.29 -12.96 -9.23
N LEU A 76 1.12 -12.35 -9.04
CA LEU A 76 0.61 -11.35 -9.96
C LEU A 76 1.30 -10.00 -9.76
N SER A 77 1.54 -9.24 -10.82
CA SER A 77 2.04 -7.87 -10.68
C SER A 77 1.09 -7.00 -9.85
N THR A 78 1.57 -5.87 -9.31
CA THR A 78 0.73 -4.92 -8.57
C THR A 78 -0.51 -4.48 -9.37
N ARG A 79 -0.35 -4.24 -10.68
CA ARG A 79 -1.46 -3.88 -11.58
C ARG A 79 -2.48 -5.02 -11.72
N GLN A 80 -2.02 -6.25 -11.95
CA GLN A 80 -2.91 -7.41 -12.05
C GLN A 80 -3.63 -7.70 -10.73
N THR A 81 -2.93 -7.56 -9.61
CA THR A 81 -3.50 -7.69 -8.25
C THR A 81 -4.61 -6.66 -8.04
N LEU A 82 -4.37 -5.39 -8.37
CA LEU A 82 -5.39 -4.34 -8.32
C LEU A 82 -6.62 -4.67 -9.17
N LEU A 83 -6.41 -5.15 -10.40
CA LEU A 83 -7.52 -5.55 -11.28
C LEU A 83 -8.31 -6.72 -10.68
N ARG A 84 -7.63 -7.70 -10.09
CA ARG A 84 -8.28 -8.84 -9.44
C ARG A 84 -9.08 -8.41 -8.21
N VAL A 85 -8.53 -7.53 -7.37
CA VAL A 85 -9.26 -6.97 -6.21
C VAL A 85 -10.51 -6.20 -6.67
N ARG A 86 -10.41 -5.40 -7.74
CA ARG A 86 -11.53 -4.60 -8.27
C ARG A 86 -12.68 -5.41 -8.87
N GLN A 87 -12.48 -6.69 -9.15
CA GLN A 87 -13.55 -7.55 -9.67
C GLN A 87 -14.60 -7.81 -8.60
N ASP A 88 -14.15 -8.04 -7.36
CA ASP A 88 -15.02 -8.52 -6.29
C ASP A 88 -15.13 -7.54 -5.11
N PHE A 89 -14.14 -6.65 -4.91
CA PHE A 89 -14.04 -5.82 -3.71
C PHE A 89 -14.05 -4.31 -4.00
N GLU A 90 -14.62 -3.55 -3.07
CA GLU A 90 -14.60 -2.10 -3.10
C GLU A 90 -13.17 -1.60 -2.87
N THR A 91 -12.75 -0.58 -3.64
CA THR A 91 -11.39 -0.02 -3.58
C THR A 91 -11.36 1.47 -3.27
N ARG A 92 -12.53 2.13 -3.20
CA ARG A 92 -12.63 3.55 -2.85
C ARG A 92 -12.59 3.73 -1.34
N ARG A 93 -11.66 4.58 -0.86
CA ARG A 93 -11.51 4.92 0.56
C ARG A 93 -12.80 5.43 1.21
N SER A 94 -13.55 6.28 0.50
CA SER A 94 -14.83 6.85 0.98
C SER A 94 -15.94 5.81 1.18
N ARG A 95 -15.74 4.61 0.64
CA ARG A 95 -16.66 3.46 0.68
C ARG A 95 -16.11 2.30 1.50
N CYS A 96 -15.09 2.55 2.32
CA CYS A 96 -14.43 1.55 3.16
C CYS A 96 -13.74 0.42 2.35
N GLY A 97 -13.29 0.73 1.14
CA GLY A 97 -12.60 -0.23 0.27
C GLY A 97 -11.11 -0.45 0.57
N ILE A 98 -10.56 -1.53 0.03
CA ILE A 98 -9.13 -1.85 0.02
C ILE A 98 -8.44 -0.92 -0.98
N THR A 99 -7.73 0.08 -0.50
CA THR A 99 -7.26 1.17 -1.38
C THR A 99 -6.08 0.73 -2.26
N PRO A 100 -5.86 1.38 -3.41
CA PRO A 100 -4.69 1.12 -4.27
C PRO A 100 -3.36 1.25 -3.54
N GLU A 101 -3.27 2.15 -2.55
CA GLU A 101 -2.07 2.34 -1.73
C GLU A 101 -1.84 1.13 -0.82
N THR A 102 -2.89 0.58 -0.21
CA THR A 102 -2.82 -0.66 0.57
C THR A 102 -2.39 -1.83 -0.29
N ILE A 103 -3.00 -2.00 -1.48
CA ILE A 103 -2.64 -3.06 -2.44
C ILE A 103 -1.18 -2.93 -2.85
N SER A 104 -0.74 -1.71 -3.19
CA SER A 104 0.65 -1.45 -3.55
C SER A 104 1.58 -1.78 -2.40
N THR A 105 1.31 -1.29 -1.20
CA THR A 105 2.14 -1.54 -0.01
C THR A 105 2.32 -3.05 0.23
N PHE A 106 1.24 -3.82 0.14
CA PHE A 106 1.28 -5.26 0.23
C PHE A 106 2.20 -5.89 -0.83
N CYS A 107 2.01 -5.52 -2.11
CA CYS A 107 2.81 -6.07 -3.21
C CYS A 107 4.31 -5.73 -3.05
N HIS A 108 4.64 -4.51 -2.62
CA HIS A 108 6.04 -4.09 -2.38
C HIS A 108 6.68 -4.84 -1.19
N SER A 109 5.88 -5.29 -0.23
CA SER A 109 6.35 -6.12 0.88
C SER A 109 6.56 -7.60 0.50
N CYS A 110 6.02 -8.03 -0.64
CA CYS A 110 6.13 -9.40 -1.10
C CYS A 110 7.54 -9.75 -1.60
N ARG A 111 7.94 -11.02 -1.45
CA ARG A 111 9.25 -11.52 -1.92
C ARG A 111 9.43 -11.39 -3.43
N CYS A 112 8.34 -11.46 -4.21
CA CYS A 112 8.37 -11.30 -5.66
C CYS A 112 8.89 -9.93 -6.08
N TYR A 113 8.56 -8.88 -5.32
CA TYR A 113 8.98 -7.53 -5.61
C TYR A 113 10.49 -7.36 -5.41
N ARG A 114 11.04 -7.94 -4.32
CA ARG A 114 12.49 -7.93 -4.07
C ARG A 114 13.26 -8.63 -5.19
N GLN A 115 12.84 -9.83 -5.58
CA GLN A 115 13.48 -10.56 -6.69
C GLN A 115 13.43 -9.79 -8.01
N LEU A 116 12.32 -9.07 -8.26
CA LEU A 116 12.21 -8.23 -9.44
C LEU A 116 13.17 -7.03 -9.39
N VAL A 117 13.29 -6.37 -8.25
CA VAL A 117 14.25 -5.26 -8.05
C VAL A 117 15.68 -5.75 -8.24
N ASP A 118 16.05 -6.88 -7.62
CA ASP A 118 17.38 -7.46 -7.73
C ASP A 118 17.70 -7.84 -9.18
N ALA A 119 16.74 -8.43 -9.90
CA ALA A 119 16.92 -8.79 -11.31
C ALA A 119 17.07 -7.57 -12.22
N VAL A 120 16.33 -6.48 -11.96
CA VAL A 120 16.47 -5.23 -12.71
C VAL A 120 17.81 -4.57 -12.42
N GLN A 121 18.21 -4.48 -11.15
CA GLN A 121 19.50 -3.91 -10.77
C GLN A 121 20.66 -4.70 -11.36
N GLY A 122 20.61 -6.03 -11.31
CA GLY A 122 21.62 -6.89 -11.95
C GLY A 122 21.74 -6.63 -13.45
N ARG A 123 20.60 -6.53 -14.17
CA ARG A 123 20.61 -6.21 -15.61
C ARG A 123 21.19 -4.84 -15.91
N VAL A 124 20.82 -3.82 -15.13
CA VAL A 124 21.35 -2.46 -15.31
C VAL A 124 22.87 -2.44 -15.09
N VAL A 125 23.36 -3.09 -14.04
CA VAL A 125 24.79 -3.20 -13.76
C VAL A 125 25.51 -3.92 -14.90
N SER A 126 24.98 -5.04 -15.40
CA SER A 126 25.56 -5.75 -16.54
C SER A 126 25.56 -4.93 -17.83
N GLN A 127 24.50 -4.15 -18.09
CA GLN A 127 24.44 -3.26 -19.26
C GLN A 127 25.46 -2.13 -19.17
N VAL A 128 25.58 -1.47 -18.01
CA VAL A 128 26.58 -0.41 -17.79
C VAL A 128 28.00 -0.97 -17.94
N ALA A 129 28.29 -2.14 -17.35
CA ALA A 129 29.58 -2.79 -17.51
C ALA A 129 29.89 -3.15 -18.97
N ALA A 130 28.90 -3.66 -19.72
CA ALA A 130 29.06 -3.96 -21.14
C ALA A 130 29.31 -2.69 -21.97
N THR A 131 28.62 -1.58 -21.68
CA THR A 131 28.87 -0.28 -22.32
C THR A 131 30.28 0.23 -22.03
N LEU A 132 30.72 0.20 -20.76
CA LEU A 132 32.08 0.64 -20.38
C LEU A 132 33.18 -0.21 -21.03
N LEU A 133 32.94 -1.52 -21.23
CA LEU A 133 33.87 -2.41 -21.94
C LEU A 133 33.82 -2.21 -23.46
N SER A 134 32.65 -1.90 -24.01
CA SER A 134 32.44 -1.64 -25.45
C SER A 134 33.01 -0.30 -25.90
N GLU A 135 33.05 0.71 -25.02
CA GLU A 135 33.50 2.05 -25.38
C GLU A 135 35.01 2.23 -25.35
N GLY A 136 35.80 1.18 -25.05
CA GLY A 136 37.25 1.19 -25.26
C GLY A 136 37.92 2.49 -24.86
N HIS A 137 37.67 2.96 -23.63
CA HIS A 137 38.26 4.20 -23.15
C HIS A 137 39.77 4.00 -23.01
N LEU A 138 40.49 4.29 -24.09
CA LEU A 138 41.88 4.69 -24.07
C LEU A 138 41.95 5.91 -23.15
N VAL A 139 42.28 5.67 -21.89
CA VAL A 139 42.75 6.72 -20.99
C VAL A 139 43.99 7.32 -21.67
N PRO A 140 44.00 8.60 -22.09
CA PRO A 140 45.24 9.23 -22.48
C PRO A 140 46.08 9.36 -21.21
N ALA A 141 47.18 8.63 -21.17
CA ALA A 141 48.26 8.87 -20.22
C ALA A 141 48.95 10.19 -20.60
N ALA A 142 48.53 11.30 -19.99
CA ALA A 142 49.26 12.59 -19.87
C ALA A 142 48.34 13.57 -19.09
N ALA A 143 48.76 14.38 -18.14
CA ALA A 143 50.07 14.71 -17.60
C ALA A 143 49.88 15.28 -16.19
N ALA A 144 50.93 15.20 -15.38
CA ALA A 144 51.05 15.90 -14.11
C ALA A 144 50.84 17.42 -14.28
N GLY A 145 50.14 18.04 -13.33
CA GLY A 145 50.00 19.49 -13.24
C GLY A 145 49.30 19.90 -11.95
N ASN A 146 50.08 20.44 -11.01
CA ASN A 146 49.68 20.98 -9.72
C ASN A 146 48.54 22.01 -9.82
N SER A 147 47.67 22.07 -8.82
CA SER A 147 47.50 23.27 -7.98
C SER A 147 46.47 23.04 -6.87
N ALA A 148 46.89 23.48 -5.69
CA ALA A 148 46.07 23.71 -4.51
C ALA A 148 45.13 24.90 -4.72
N GLU A 149 44.10 24.95 -3.86
CA GLU A 149 43.12 26.03 -3.54
C GLU A 149 41.70 25.42 -3.63
N GLU A 150 40.73 25.73 -2.78
CA GLU A 150 40.65 26.43 -1.52
C GLU A 150 39.27 26.05 -0.97
N GLU A 151 39.21 25.90 0.35
CA GLU A 151 38.03 25.56 1.13
C GLU A 151 36.94 26.64 1.00
N ARG A 152 35.74 26.28 0.52
CA ARG A 152 34.51 27.05 0.84
C ARG A 152 33.33 26.13 1.07
N GLY A 153 32.96 26.02 2.34
CA GLY A 153 31.89 25.21 2.86
C GLY A 153 30.51 25.51 2.26
N LEU A 154 29.75 24.44 2.01
CA LEU A 154 28.31 24.48 1.92
C LEU A 154 27.75 23.93 3.24
N LEU A 155 27.27 24.84 4.08
CA LEU A 155 26.42 24.49 5.22
C LEU A 155 25.15 23.78 4.72
N PRO A 156 24.65 22.77 5.44
CA PRO A 156 23.35 22.18 5.14
C PRO A 156 22.23 23.20 5.40
N PRO A 157 21.12 23.13 4.64
CA PRO A 157 19.99 24.04 4.80
C PRO A 157 19.31 23.86 6.17
N PRO A 158 18.76 24.95 6.76
CA PRO A 158 18.07 24.86 8.05
C PRO A 158 16.74 24.10 7.95
N PRO A 159 16.29 23.45 9.04
CA PRO A 159 15.00 22.76 9.06
C PRO A 159 13.82 23.74 8.99
N PRO A 160 12.65 23.30 8.49
CA PRO A 160 11.46 24.13 8.40
C PRO A 160 10.92 24.52 9.78
N ARG A 161 10.55 25.80 9.92
CA ARG A 161 9.90 26.37 11.11
C ARG A 161 8.56 25.68 11.40
N SER A 162 8.45 25.10 12.59
CA SER A 162 7.16 24.71 13.18
C SER A 162 6.34 25.96 13.50
N THR A 163 5.28 26.22 12.74
CA THR A 163 4.23 27.15 13.15
C THR A 163 3.27 26.40 14.08
N GLY A 164 3.39 26.71 15.36
CA GLY A 164 2.55 26.18 16.43
C GLY A 164 1.07 26.50 16.21
N THR A 165 0.24 25.53 16.52
CA THR A 165 -1.21 25.70 16.64
C THR A 165 -1.50 26.24 18.05
N PRO A 166 -2.24 27.34 18.20
CA PRO A 166 -2.58 27.86 19.53
C PRO A 166 -3.62 26.96 20.23
N SER A 167 -3.33 26.64 21.49
CA SER A 167 -4.24 26.02 22.46
C SER A 167 -5.48 26.90 22.71
N PRO A 168 -6.70 26.34 22.75
CA PRO A 168 -7.85 27.04 23.30
C PRO A 168 -7.86 26.91 24.83
N SER A 169 -7.53 28.00 25.50
CA SER A 169 -7.84 28.24 26.90
C SER A 169 -9.24 28.85 27.03
N GLY A 170 -10.05 28.32 27.95
CA GLY A 170 -11.15 29.07 28.58
C GLY A 170 -12.53 28.41 28.55
N SER A 171 -12.79 27.56 29.55
CA SER A 171 -14.08 27.57 30.28
C SER A 171 -14.02 28.72 31.32
N PRO A 172 -15.12 29.17 31.95
CA PRO A 172 -16.14 28.36 32.63
C PRO A 172 -17.44 28.11 31.85
#